data_AF-A0A2D7Y1U9-F1
#
_entry.id   AF-A0A2D7Y1U9-F1
#
_cell.length_a   1.000
_cell.length_b   1.000
_cell.length_c   1.000
_cell.angle_alpha   90.00
_cell.angle_beta   90.00
_cell.angle_gamma   90.00
#
_symmetry.space_group_name_H-M   'P 1'
#
loop_
_entity.id
_entity.type
_entity.pdbx_description
1 polymer ?
#
loop_
_entity_poly.entity_id
_entity_poly.type
_entity_poly.pdbx_seq_one_letter_code
_entity_poly.pdbx_strand_id
1 'polypeptide(L)'
;LDFFRARLDEARESLGAADESRILAGVADMLEKARKSNPPAFVTKRLDQLGPMLGMLDDKDWKLEGDDRKSVIDALAYFADPEDLIPDHTPVLGYVDDAIMIDLVAASLSAELEAYADFVAHREDLKSEPAADLPSLDEARNVMQSRMRRRRLRSKAGAKWPHSTAIRHYF
;
A
#
# COMPACT_ATOMS: atom_id res chain seq x y z
N LEU A 1 -14.70 -11.20 -7.63
CA LEU A 1 -14.14 -9.99 -6.98
C LEU A 1 -14.83 -9.70 -5.65
N ASP A 2 -16.16 -9.75 -5.58
CA ASP A 2 -16.88 -9.42 -4.33
C ASP A 2 -16.56 -10.37 -3.17
N PHE A 3 -16.32 -11.66 -3.46
CA PHE A 3 -15.81 -12.63 -2.48
C PHE A 3 -14.49 -12.16 -1.82
N PHE A 4 -13.49 -11.81 -2.62
CA PHE A 4 -12.18 -11.36 -2.13
C PHE A 4 -12.25 -10.00 -1.41
N ARG A 5 -13.14 -9.10 -1.85
CA ARG A 5 -13.37 -7.82 -1.16
C ARG A 5 -13.98 -8.03 0.23
N ALA A 6 -15.00 -8.87 0.33
CA ALA A 6 -15.63 -9.20 1.60
C ALA A 6 -14.61 -9.81 2.57
N ARG A 7 -13.69 -10.65 2.08
CA ARG A 7 -12.61 -11.23 2.90
C ARG A 7 -11.55 -10.22 3.32
N LEU A 8 -11.21 -9.26 2.45
CA LEU A 8 -10.33 -8.15 2.83
C LEU A 8 -10.96 -7.29 3.93
N ASP A 9 -12.27 -7.06 3.87
CA ASP A 9 -12.99 -6.30 4.90
C ASP A 9 -13.11 -7.11 6.20
N GLU A 10 -13.41 -8.41 6.14
CA GLU A 10 -13.46 -9.32 7.29
C GLU A 10 -12.09 -9.44 7.99
N ALA A 11 -11.01 -9.55 7.22
CA ALA A 11 -9.64 -9.55 7.74
C ALA A 11 -9.34 -8.27 8.52
N ARG A 12 -9.69 -7.10 7.97
CA ARG A 12 -9.51 -5.82 8.66
C ARG A 12 -10.25 -5.73 9.99
N GLU A 13 -11.38 -6.42 10.11
CA GLU A 13 -12.19 -6.46 11.34
C GLU A 13 -11.67 -7.48 12.36
N SER A 14 -11.15 -8.62 11.92
CA SER A 14 -10.65 -9.70 12.79
C SER A 14 -9.22 -9.48 13.29
N LEU A 15 -8.44 -8.66 12.57
CA LEU A 15 -7.10 -8.26 12.96
C LEU A 15 -7.16 -7.28 14.14
N GLY A 16 -7.23 -7.84 15.34
CA GLY A 16 -6.81 -7.18 16.57
C GLY A 16 -5.34 -6.73 16.47
N ALA A 17 -4.75 -6.24 17.56
CA ALA A 17 -3.35 -5.81 17.60
C ALA A 17 -2.37 -7.00 17.40
N ALA A 18 -2.33 -7.57 16.20
CA ALA A 18 -1.24 -8.39 15.74
C ALA A 18 0.03 -7.54 15.83
N ASP A 19 1.11 -8.17 16.26
CA ASP A 19 2.41 -7.51 16.37
C ASP A 19 2.80 -7.00 14.98
N GLU A 20 2.79 -5.68 14.81
CA GLU A 20 3.14 -5.00 13.57
C GLU A 20 4.46 -5.54 12.99
N SER A 21 5.42 -5.83 13.87
CA SER A 21 6.72 -6.38 13.51
C SER A 21 6.60 -7.75 12.85
N ARG A 22 5.70 -8.60 13.35
CA ARG A 22 5.41 -9.91 12.77
C ARG A 22 4.75 -9.78 11.41
N ILE A 23 3.82 -8.83 11.24
CA ILE A 23 3.17 -8.58 9.96
C ILE A 23 4.21 -8.17 8.91
N LEU A 24 5.04 -7.18 9.22
CA LEU A 24 6.06 -6.68 8.29
C LEU A 24 7.09 -7.75 7.95
N ALA A 25 7.54 -8.52 8.94
CA ALA A 25 8.44 -9.65 8.70
C ALA A 25 7.80 -10.71 7.80
N GLY A 26 6.51 -11.04 8.00
CA GLY A 26 5.77 -11.99 7.18
C GLY A 26 5.63 -11.52 5.73
N VAL A 27 5.25 -10.26 5.51
CA VAL A 27 5.13 -9.68 4.16
C VAL A 27 6.49 -9.65 3.45
N ALA A 28 7.57 -9.29 4.16
CA ALA A 28 8.92 -9.26 3.59
C ALA A 28 9.41 -10.67 3.19
N ASP A 29 9.21 -11.67 4.05
CA ASP A 29 9.55 -13.07 3.78
C ASP A 29 8.73 -13.64 2.61
N MET A 30 7.42 -13.35 2.57
CA MET A 30 6.53 -13.71 1.45
C MET A 30 7.05 -13.11 0.13
N LEU A 31 7.42 -11.83 0.14
CA LEU A 31 7.95 -11.14 -1.05
C LEU A 31 9.28 -11.75 -1.52
N GLU A 32 10.18 -12.08 -0.59
CA GLU A 32 11.46 -12.70 -0.90
C GLU A 32 11.27 -14.10 -1.52
N LYS A 33 10.44 -14.93 -0.91
CA LYS A 33 10.10 -16.27 -1.42
C LYS A 33 9.43 -16.19 -2.79
N ALA A 34 8.47 -15.27 -2.96
CA ALA A 34 7.78 -15.06 -4.22
C ALA A 34 8.75 -14.66 -5.34
N ARG A 35 9.69 -13.74 -5.08
CA ARG A 35 10.72 -13.37 -6.08
C ARG A 35 11.66 -14.53 -6.43
N LYS A 36 12.06 -15.35 -5.45
CA LYS A 36 12.91 -16.53 -5.67
C LYS A 36 12.24 -17.64 -6.48
N SER A 37 10.91 -17.72 -6.46
CA SER A 37 10.14 -18.71 -7.24
C SER A 37 10.15 -18.45 -8.76
N ASN A 38 10.75 -17.36 -9.21
CA ASN A 38 10.75 -16.90 -10.61
C ASN A 38 9.33 -16.85 -11.20
N PRO A 39 8.46 -16.00 -10.62
CA PRO A 39 7.05 -15.99 -10.97
C PRO A 39 6.85 -15.42 -12.38
N PRO A 40 5.73 -15.74 -13.05
CA PRO A 40 5.41 -15.14 -14.35
C PRO A 40 5.38 -13.61 -14.29
N ALA A 41 5.69 -12.95 -15.41
CA ALA A 41 5.80 -11.49 -15.48
C ALA A 41 4.54 -10.74 -14.96
N PHE A 42 3.35 -11.31 -15.16
CA PHE A 42 2.11 -10.72 -14.67
C PHE A 42 2.03 -10.71 -13.13
N VAL A 43 2.64 -11.67 -12.44
CA VAL A 43 2.71 -11.72 -10.96
C VAL A 43 3.81 -10.78 -10.46
N THR A 44 4.97 -10.76 -11.12
CA THR A 44 6.07 -9.85 -10.77
C THR A 44 5.62 -8.40 -10.72
N LYS A 45 4.84 -7.96 -11.71
CA LYS A 45 4.27 -6.61 -11.75
C LYS A 45 3.40 -6.29 -10.52
N ARG A 46 2.68 -7.27 -9.99
CA ARG A 46 1.91 -7.10 -8.75
C ARG A 46 2.82 -7.09 -7.52
N LEU A 47 3.78 -8.01 -7.44
CA LEU A 47 4.75 -8.03 -6.33
C LEU A 47 5.51 -6.70 -6.19
N ASP A 48 5.75 -5.99 -7.28
CA ASP A 48 6.37 -4.66 -7.26
C ASP A 48 5.48 -3.59 -6.59
N GLN A 49 4.16 -3.79 -6.48
CA GLN A 49 3.25 -2.90 -5.76
C GLN A 49 3.42 -2.99 -4.22
N LEU A 50 3.95 -4.10 -3.70
CA LEU A 50 4.21 -4.25 -2.26
C LEU A 50 5.41 -3.40 -1.80
N GLY A 51 6.36 -3.13 -2.70
CA GLY A 51 7.54 -2.33 -2.39
C GLY A 51 7.19 -0.93 -1.83
N PRO A 52 6.38 -0.13 -2.53
CA PRO A 52 5.92 1.17 -2.01
C PRO A 52 5.11 1.09 -0.70
N MET A 53 4.36 0.00 -0.46
CA MET A 53 3.60 -0.21 0.78
C MET A 53 4.51 -0.41 1.98
N LEU A 54 5.58 -1.19 1.82
CA LEU A 54 6.61 -1.34 2.86
C LEU A 54 7.44 -0.05 2.99
N GLY A 55 7.81 0.54 1.86
CA GLY A 55 8.61 1.77 1.82
C GLY A 55 7.96 2.92 2.59
N MET A 56 6.65 3.14 2.44
CA MET A 56 5.96 4.22 3.18
C MET A 56 5.93 3.99 4.70
N LEU A 57 6.05 2.75 5.17
CA LEU A 57 6.08 2.43 6.59
C LEU A 57 7.46 2.65 7.21
N ASP A 58 8.52 2.53 6.40
CA ASP A 58 9.91 2.69 6.82
C ASP A 58 10.48 4.09 6.55
N ASP A 59 9.85 4.88 5.68
CA ASP A 59 10.32 6.22 5.30
C ASP A 59 10.14 7.23 6.46
N LYS A 60 11.27 7.58 7.09
CA LYS A 60 11.34 8.53 8.21
C LYS A 60 10.94 9.95 7.85
N ASP A 61 11.11 10.35 6.60
CA ASP A 61 10.73 11.69 6.13
C ASP A 61 9.23 11.74 5.87
N TRP A 62 8.64 10.64 5.36
CA TRP A 62 7.20 10.50 5.18
C TRP A 62 6.46 10.38 6.50
N LYS A 63 7.06 9.72 7.50
CA LYS A 63 6.59 9.68 8.89
C LYS A 63 5.10 9.32 9.00
N LEU A 64 4.74 8.15 8.49
CA LEU A 64 3.38 7.64 8.60
C LEU A 64 3.12 7.10 10.01
N GLU A 65 2.22 7.74 10.75
CA GLU A 65 1.94 7.46 12.17
C GLU A 65 0.43 7.36 12.46
N GLY A 66 0.08 6.85 13.64
CA GLY A 66 -1.30 6.78 14.13
C GLY A 66 -2.23 5.95 13.25
N ASP A 67 -3.45 6.45 13.06
CA ASP A 67 -4.51 5.78 12.28
C ASP A 67 -4.12 5.52 10.82
N ASP A 68 -3.26 6.37 10.25
CA ASP A 68 -2.79 6.20 8.87
C ASP A 68 -1.85 5.01 8.76
N ARG A 69 -0.90 4.88 9.70
CA ARG A 69 -0.02 3.71 9.78
C ARG A 69 -0.83 2.44 10.02
N LYS A 70 -1.73 2.47 11.01
CA LYS A 70 -2.59 1.32 11.33
C LYS A 70 -3.36 0.84 10.09
N SER A 71 -3.94 1.78 9.33
CA SER A 71 -4.70 1.43 8.11
C SER A 71 -3.88 0.69 7.06
N VAL A 72 -2.59 1.02 6.93
CA VAL A 72 -1.67 0.33 6.00
C VAL A 72 -1.28 -1.04 6.55
N ILE A 73 -0.95 -1.13 7.84
CA ILE A 73 -0.61 -2.40 8.50
C ILE A 73 -1.78 -3.38 8.43
N ASP A 74 -3.00 -2.93 8.73
CA ASP A 74 -4.20 -3.76 8.65
C ASP A 74 -4.41 -4.32 7.23
N ALA A 75 -4.08 -3.54 6.20
CA ALA A 75 -4.19 -3.98 4.81
C ALA A 75 -3.08 -4.97 4.41
N LEU A 76 -1.88 -4.85 4.98
CA LEU A 76 -0.75 -5.75 4.73
C LEU A 76 -0.81 -7.05 5.52
N ALA A 77 -1.47 -7.04 6.67
CA ALA A 77 -1.64 -8.20 7.54
C ALA A 77 -2.22 -9.42 6.81
N TYR A 78 -3.03 -9.20 5.77
CA TYR A 78 -3.50 -10.25 4.86
C TYR A 78 -2.34 -11.12 4.32
N PHE A 79 -1.20 -10.53 3.97
CA PHE A 79 -0.06 -11.26 3.40
C PHE A 79 0.80 -11.97 4.45
N ALA A 80 0.66 -11.61 5.73
CA ALA A 80 1.48 -12.15 6.81
C ALA A 80 0.91 -13.43 7.43
N ASP A 81 -0.42 -13.59 7.43
CA ASP A 81 -1.09 -14.80 7.92
C ASP A 81 -2.26 -15.20 7.00
N PRO A 82 -1.97 -15.82 5.85
CA PRO A 82 -3.00 -16.21 4.89
C PRO A 82 -3.89 -17.37 5.39
N GLU A 83 -3.40 -18.20 6.33
CA GLU A 83 -4.09 -19.40 6.83
C GLU A 83 -5.19 -19.08 7.85
N ASP A 84 -5.05 -18.01 8.65
CA ASP A 84 -6.05 -17.65 9.68
C ASP A 84 -7.25 -16.85 9.12
N LEU A 85 -7.17 -16.37 7.87
CA LEU A 85 -8.18 -15.49 7.25
C LEU A 85 -8.94 -16.12 6.07
N ILE A 86 -8.41 -17.17 5.46
CA ILE A 86 -9.09 -17.94 4.40
C ILE A 86 -8.90 -19.43 4.68
N PRO A 87 -9.92 -20.12 5.24
CA PRO A 87 -9.87 -21.57 5.38
C PRO A 87 -10.24 -22.20 4.05
N ASP A 88 -9.26 -22.32 3.15
CA ASP A 88 -9.18 -23.42 2.19
C ASP A 88 -7.78 -23.46 1.59
N HIS A 89 -7.20 -24.65 1.65
CA HIS A 89 -5.86 -24.99 1.18
C HIS A 89 -5.47 -24.27 -0.12
N THR A 90 -4.50 -23.35 -0.08
CA THR A 90 -3.60 -23.17 -1.22
C THR A 90 -2.17 -22.89 -0.73
N PRO A 91 -1.24 -23.83 -0.93
CA PRO A 91 0.12 -23.75 -0.42
C PRO A 91 0.94 -22.74 -1.22
N VAL A 92 1.48 -21.74 -0.51
CA VAL A 92 2.76 -21.05 -0.77
C VAL A 92 2.94 -20.30 -2.11
N LEU A 93 2.08 -20.44 -3.13
CA LEU A 93 1.91 -19.55 -4.30
C LEU A 93 0.79 -20.09 -5.20
N GLY A 94 -0.43 -19.61 -5.00
CA GLY A 94 -1.52 -19.71 -5.95
C GLY A 94 -1.51 -18.46 -6.83
N TYR A 95 -0.56 -18.38 -7.78
CA TYR A 95 -0.18 -17.16 -8.53
C TYR A 95 -1.32 -16.24 -9.03
N VAL A 96 -2.53 -16.77 -9.24
CA VAL A 96 -3.69 -16.01 -9.70
C VAL A 96 -4.42 -15.31 -8.56
N ASP A 97 -4.68 -16.02 -7.46
CA ASP A 97 -5.44 -15.48 -6.33
C ASP A 97 -4.59 -14.47 -5.54
N ASP A 98 -3.29 -14.70 -5.41
CA ASP A 98 -2.35 -13.75 -4.78
C ASP A 98 -2.24 -12.44 -5.57
N ALA A 99 -2.24 -12.52 -6.89
CA ALA A 99 -2.15 -11.34 -7.72
C ALA A 99 -3.43 -10.49 -7.69
N ILE A 100 -4.59 -11.13 -7.56
CA ILE A 100 -5.86 -10.44 -7.31
C ILE A 100 -5.84 -9.76 -5.94
N MET A 101 -5.32 -10.44 -4.92
CA MET A 101 -5.25 -9.89 -3.57
C MET A 101 -4.30 -8.70 -3.47
N ILE A 102 -3.13 -8.77 -4.12
CA ILE A 102 -2.23 -7.63 -4.23
C ILE A 102 -2.91 -6.45 -4.94
N ASP A 103 -3.60 -6.70 -6.05
CA ASP A 103 -4.35 -5.65 -6.76
C ASP A 103 -5.47 -5.04 -5.88
N LEU A 104 -6.15 -5.84 -5.06
CA LEU A 104 -7.19 -5.37 -4.13
C LEU A 104 -6.62 -4.55 -2.97
N VAL A 105 -5.53 -5.00 -2.37
CA VAL A 105 -4.84 -4.24 -1.31
C VAL A 105 -4.32 -2.92 -1.88
N ALA A 106 -3.66 -2.96 -3.05
CA ALA A 106 -3.19 -1.76 -3.74
C ALA A 106 -4.33 -0.80 -4.09
N ALA A 107 -5.47 -1.30 -4.56
CA ALA A 107 -6.65 -0.47 -4.80
C ALA A 107 -7.19 0.15 -3.50
N SER A 108 -7.17 -0.60 -2.39
CA SER A 108 -7.65 -0.12 -1.10
C SER A 108 -6.72 0.93 -0.46
N LEU A 109 -5.42 0.84 -0.73
CA LEU A 109 -4.36 1.77 -0.30
C LEU A 109 -4.00 2.81 -1.36
N SER A 110 -4.85 2.98 -2.36
CA SER A 110 -4.57 3.85 -3.49
C SER A 110 -4.30 5.30 -3.09
N ALA A 111 -5.01 5.82 -2.09
CA ALA A 111 -4.79 7.18 -1.60
C ALA A 111 -3.42 7.34 -0.92
N GLU A 112 -3.00 6.33 -0.17
CA GLU A 112 -1.70 6.23 0.51
C GLU A 112 -0.56 6.11 -0.52
N LEU A 113 -0.70 5.21 -1.49
CA LEU A 113 0.29 4.97 -2.54
C LEU A 113 0.51 6.21 -3.41
N GLU A 114 -0.57 6.88 -3.81
CA GLU A 114 -0.47 8.13 -4.59
C GLU A 114 0.21 9.25 -3.79
N ALA A 115 -0.18 9.44 -2.52
CA ALA A 115 0.40 10.49 -1.69
C ALA A 115 1.88 10.24 -1.40
N TYR A 116 2.27 8.98 -1.16
CA TYR A 116 3.65 8.61 -0.96
C TYR A 116 4.48 8.74 -2.24
N ALA A 117 3.94 8.37 -3.40
CA ALA A 117 4.61 8.57 -4.68
C ALA A 117 4.83 10.07 -4.98
N ASP A 118 3.80 10.91 -4.76
CA ASP A 118 3.90 12.37 -4.89
C ASP A 118 4.98 12.93 -3.92
N PHE A 119 5.08 12.39 -2.70
CA PHE A 119 6.08 12.80 -1.71
C PHE A 119 7.51 12.43 -2.13
N VAL A 120 7.72 11.20 -2.60
CA VAL A 120 9.03 10.75 -3.09
C VAL A 120 9.47 11.58 -4.29
N ALA A 121 8.56 11.87 -5.23
CA ALA A 121 8.86 12.73 -6.37
C ALA A 121 9.28 14.14 -5.93
N HIS A 122 8.50 14.76 -5.03
CA HIS A 122 8.83 16.09 -4.47
C HIS A 122 10.19 16.11 -3.76
N ARG A 123 10.53 15.03 -3.05
CA ARG A 123 11.86 14.87 -2.43
C ARG A 123 12.98 14.82 -3.45
N GLU A 124 12.78 14.18 -4.61
CA GLU A 124 13.77 14.19 -5.67
C GLU A 124 13.86 15.54 -6.38
N ASP A 125 12.73 16.22 -6.60
CA ASP A 125 12.70 17.56 -7.20
C ASP A 125 13.47 18.58 -6.34
N LEU A 126 13.34 18.50 -5.01
CA LEU A 126 14.12 19.32 -4.07
C LEU A 126 15.64 19.10 -4.14
N LYS A 127 16.09 17.95 -4.65
CA LYS A 127 17.51 17.66 -4.86
C LYS A 127 18.02 18.15 -6.22
N SER A 128 17.12 18.49 -7.14
CA SER A 128 17.43 18.96 -8.49
C SER A 128 17.58 20.48 -8.53
N GLU A 129 18.42 21.03 -9.42
CA GLU A 129 18.57 22.48 -9.56
C GLU A 129 17.83 23.04 -10.79
N PRO A 130 17.14 24.19 -10.67
CA PRO A 130 16.96 24.98 -9.43
C PRO A 130 15.77 24.48 -8.60
N ALA A 131 16.01 24.10 -7.34
CA ALA A 131 14.96 23.82 -6.35
C ALA A 131 14.34 25.09 -5.73
N ALA A 132 14.81 26.28 -6.13
CA ALA A 132 14.33 27.55 -5.61
C ALA A 132 12.82 27.66 -5.86
N ASP A 133 12.06 27.99 -4.81
CA ASP A 133 10.60 28.13 -4.75
C ASP A 133 9.76 26.87 -4.49
N LEU A 134 10.37 25.69 -4.33
CA LEU A 134 9.64 24.48 -3.92
C LEU A 134 9.35 24.47 -2.39
N PRO A 135 8.15 24.02 -1.97
CA PRO A 135 7.84 23.82 -0.55
C PRO A 135 8.82 22.87 0.16
N SER A 136 9.02 23.05 1.45
CA SER A 136 9.82 22.12 2.26
C SER A 136 9.19 20.72 2.32
N LEU A 137 10.00 19.69 2.64
CA LEU A 137 9.50 18.32 2.83
C LEU A 137 8.39 18.22 3.89
N ASP A 138 8.49 19.01 4.96
CA ASP A 138 7.50 19.02 6.03
C ASP A 138 6.15 19.60 5.56
N GLU A 139 6.18 20.68 4.78
CA GLU A 139 4.99 21.28 4.18
C GLU A 139 4.34 20.34 3.16
N ALA A 140 5.17 19.75 2.27
CA ALA A 140 4.71 18.78 1.28
C ALA A 140 4.06 17.56 1.97
N ARG A 141 4.70 16.99 2.99
CA ARG A 141 4.14 15.88 3.79
C ARG A 141 2.77 16.21 4.35
N ASN A 142 2.63 17.37 5.01
CA ASN A 142 1.37 17.78 5.63
C ASN A 142 0.23 17.90 4.59
N VAL A 143 0.53 18.51 3.44
CA VAL A 143 -0.44 18.66 2.34
C VAL A 143 -0.84 17.30 1.77
N MET A 144 0.14 16.43 1.51
CA MET A 144 -0.08 15.12 0.90
C MET A 144 -0.83 14.16 1.83
N GLN A 145 -0.46 14.08 3.11
CA GLN A 145 -1.20 13.27 4.09
C GLN A 145 -2.63 13.80 4.30
N SER A 146 -2.83 15.12 4.30
CA SER A 146 -4.17 15.70 4.38
C SER A 146 -5.03 15.33 3.16
N ARG A 147 -4.43 15.34 1.95
CA ARG A 147 -5.09 14.91 0.72
C ARG A 147 -5.39 13.41 0.72
N MET A 148 -4.46 12.59 1.20
CA MET A 148 -4.62 11.14 1.39
C MET A 148 -5.83 10.84 2.25
N ARG A 149 -5.93 11.42 3.46
CA ARG A 149 -7.07 11.24 4.38
C ARG A 149 -8.40 11.62 3.72
N ARG A 150 -8.45 12.76 3.02
CA ARG A 150 -9.64 13.20 2.27
C ARG A 150 -10.03 12.22 1.16
N ARG A 151 -9.07 11.65 0.45
CA ARG A 151 -9.31 10.66 -0.63
C ARG A 151 -9.81 9.34 -0.05
N ARG A 152 -9.18 8.83 1.01
CA ARG A 152 -9.60 7.60 1.70
C ARG A 152 -11.05 7.66 2.17
N LEU A 153 -11.47 8.78 2.78
CA LEU A 153 -12.85 8.98 3.22
C LEU A 153 -13.86 8.90 2.06
N ARG A 154 -13.54 9.46 0.89
CA ARG A 154 -14.41 9.39 -0.29
C ARG A 154 -14.49 7.98 -0.89
N SER A 155 -13.38 7.25 -0.88
CA SER A 155 -13.36 5.84 -1.33
C SER A 155 -14.22 4.96 -0.43
N LYS A 156 -14.19 5.16 0.89
CA LYS A 156 -15.06 4.45 1.85
C LYS A 156 -16.55 4.81 1.69
N ALA A 157 -16.86 6.04 1.25
CA ALA A 157 -18.23 6.50 1.02
C ALA A 157 -18.86 6.03 -0.32
N GLY A 158 -18.21 5.10 -1.06
CA GLY A 158 -18.78 4.50 -2.27
C GLY A 158 -18.62 5.31 -3.56
N ALA A 159 -17.73 6.31 -3.60
CA ALA A 159 -17.51 7.10 -4.82
C ALA A 159 -16.70 6.29 -5.87
N LYS A 160 -17.31 6.02 -7.02
CA LYS A 160 -16.66 5.46 -8.21
C LYS A 160 -15.44 6.29 -8.61
N TRP A 161 -14.30 5.61 -8.78
CA TRP A 161 -13.06 6.18 -9.28
C TRP A 161 -13.19 6.71 -10.72
N PRO A 162 -12.71 7.93 -11.03
CA PRO A 162 -12.31 8.26 -12.38
C PRO A 162 -10.92 7.69 -12.64
N HIS A 163 -10.78 6.83 -13.66
CA HIS A 163 -9.49 6.42 -14.18
C HIS A 163 -8.75 7.65 -14.72
N SER A 164 -7.74 8.12 -13.99
CA SER A 164 -6.78 9.08 -14.51
C SER A 164 -5.42 8.76 -13.91
N THR A 165 -4.66 7.90 -14.60
CA THR A 165 -3.20 7.83 -14.53
C THR A 165 -2.65 9.12 -15.16
N ALA A 166 -2.74 10.21 -14.41
CA ALA A 166 -2.00 11.41 -14.69
C ALA A 166 -1.31 11.77 -13.38
N ILE A 167 0.00 11.57 -13.34
CA ILE A 167 0.88 12.27 -12.42
C ILE A 167 0.66 13.76 -12.75
N ARG A 168 -0.26 14.38 -12.01
CA ARG A 168 -0.47 15.81 -12.12
C ARG A 168 0.58 16.44 -11.22
N HIS A 169 1.61 17.01 -11.84
CA HIS A 169 2.44 18.01 -11.20
C HIS A 169 1.50 19.09 -10.66
N TYR A 170 1.38 19.13 -9.34
CA TYR A 170 0.62 20.15 -8.62
C TYR A 170 1.55 20.80 -7.61
N PHE A 171 2.63 21.35 -8.13
CA PHE A 171 3.32 22.54 -7.63
C PHE A 171 3.88 23.26 -8.86
#